data_AF-A0A971ZUU3-F1
#
_entry.id   AF-A0A971ZUU3-F1
#
_cell.length_a   1.000
_cell.length_b   1.000
_cell.length_c   1.000
_cell.angle_alpha   90.00
_cell.angle_beta   90.00
_cell.angle_gamma   90.00
#
_symmetry.space_group_name_H-M   'P 1'
#
loop_
_entity.id
_entity.type
_entity.pdbx_description
1 polymer ?
#
loop_
_entity_poly.entity_id
_entity_poly.type
_entity_poly.pdbx_seq_one_letter_code
_entity_poly.pdbx_strand_id
1 'polypeptide(L)'
;MNQVRREPIAIAYLPWADLREEFAIGPVMFWPFYAKMEEKIPDAEVRADLRRFFETFVDNAGKPVTTMAACSYGPVDFRKFTPEEGQTISDAVDCLTFAAIATGTKNGVCADNYSMAPPSADRFDLAARWVWPAHDGLVVKTENSTQFWSHGEYKITRPISVGGSFSGNYAPLLEGLGRVFAAEFPRDMRERLFRAFEWFRFAHTQSTAVSWLHKVVMMATAYEILLDFPESGKRRYFIDQVDSKLRLRDSYMVGMRDGGGGTFSVCKAAEWAGQFYKLRNDITHGDEVTCERLQYKNWVGQLIVADLVMLEVVKRLLYEHHCIGDKVRGLAAQYAQGSSDPVEEFEAVLLPGSMGLDVEDVHEALGWIPPLQERMEEKEQQLKTEPDCEAGQG
;
A
#
# COMPACT_ATOMS: atom_id res chain seq x y z
N MET A 1 -4.43 42.57 27.63
CA MET A 1 -5.55 41.84 27.03
C MET A 1 -5.02 41.18 25.77
N ASN A 2 -4.79 39.86 25.79
CA ASN A 2 -4.42 39.13 24.58
C ASN A 2 -5.64 39.15 23.62
N GLN A 3 -5.42 39.52 22.36
CA GLN A 3 -6.46 39.39 21.34
C GLN A 3 -6.73 37.90 21.13
N VAL A 4 -7.87 37.43 21.62
CA VAL A 4 -8.32 36.05 21.38
C VAL A 4 -8.46 35.84 19.88
N ARG A 5 -7.72 34.87 19.34
CA ARG A 5 -7.81 34.48 17.92
C ARG A 5 -9.25 34.10 17.60
N ARG A 6 -9.82 34.70 16.55
CA ARG A 6 -11.21 34.44 16.12
C ARG A 6 -11.31 33.50 14.92
N GLU A 7 -10.19 33.23 14.27
CA GLU A 7 -10.17 32.42 13.05
C GLU A 7 -10.01 30.94 13.39
N PRO A 8 -10.76 30.05 12.73
CA PRO A 8 -10.63 28.61 12.92
C PRO A 8 -9.26 28.11 12.47
N ILE A 9 -8.74 27.13 13.20
CA ILE A 9 -7.50 26.40 12.91
C ILE A 9 -7.87 25.18 12.06
N ALA A 10 -7.42 25.13 10.81
CA ALA A 10 -7.58 23.94 9.99
C ALA A 10 -6.42 22.97 10.23
N ILE A 11 -6.74 21.70 10.49
CA ILE A 11 -5.75 20.64 10.69
C ILE A 11 -6.23 19.34 10.06
N ALA A 12 -5.31 18.65 9.40
CA ALA A 12 -5.46 17.27 8.95
C ALA A 12 -4.62 16.36 9.86
N TYR A 13 -5.16 15.22 10.25
CA TYR A 13 -4.50 14.31 11.20
C TYR A 13 -4.99 12.86 11.07
N LEU A 14 -4.13 11.94 11.50
CA LEU A 14 -4.38 10.51 11.59
C LEU A 14 -4.35 10.11 13.07
N PRO A 15 -5.50 9.97 13.74
CA PRO A 15 -5.57 9.77 15.18
C PRO A 15 -4.93 8.46 15.63
N TRP A 16 -4.90 7.44 14.76
CA TRP A 16 -4.48 6.09 15.11
C TRP A 16 -3.22 5.60 14.40
N ALA A 17 -2.55 6.46 13.61
CA ALA A 17 -1.42 6.05 12.77
C ALA A 17 -0.24 5.45 13.55
N ASP A 18 -0.09 5.82 14.82
CA ASP A 18 1.00 5.38 15.70
C ASP A 18 2.38 5.79 15.17
N LEU A 19 2.48 7.00 14.64
CA LEU A 19 3.68 7.49 14.00
C LEU A 19 4.71 7.93 15.04
N ARG A 20 5.97 7.49 14.88
CA ARG A 20 7.09 7.82 15.77
C ARG A 20 8.08 8.82 15.18
N GLU A 21 8.20 8.83 13.85
CA GLU A 21 9.19 9.63 13.13
C GLU A 21 8.48 10.48 12.09
N GLU A 22 9.07 11.64 11.79
CA GLU A 22 8.58 12.49 10.72
C GLU A 22 9.06 11.98 9.37
N PHE A 23 8.18 11.99 8.36
CA PHE A 23 8.52 11.66 6.99
C PHE A 23 7.58 12.38 6.01
N ALA A 24 8.00 12.47 4.75
CA ALA A 24 7.22 13.09 3.69
C ALA A 24 6.77 12.05 2.65
N ILE A 25 5.60 12.29 2.06
CA ILE A 25 5.16 11.66 0.81
C ILE A 25 4.79 12.79 -0.13
N GLY A 26 5.65 13.05 -1.11
CA GLY A 26 5.49 14.20 -2.01
C GLY A 26 5.49 15.51 -1.22
N PRO A 27 4.50 16.40 -1.43
CA PRO A 27 4.42 17.69 -0.73
C PRO A 27 3.81 17.59 0.69
N VAL A 28 3.38 16.40 1.13
CA VAL A 28 2.70 16.19 2.41
C VAL A 28 3.68 15.66 3.43
N MET A 29 3.77 16.36 4.56
CA MET A 29 4.58 15.96 5.72
C MET A 29 3.69 15.30 6.77
N PHE A 30 4.12 14.14 7.24
CA PHE A 30 3.52 13.41 8.36
C PHE A 30 4.45 13.53 9.56
N TRP A 31 3.95 14.01 10.69
CA TRP A 31 4.78 14.21 11.87
C TRP A 31 4.05 13.83 13.16
N PRO A 32 4.76 13.25 14.15
CA PRO A 32 4.18 12.86 15.43
C PRO A 32 3.77 14.12 16.22
N PHE A 33 2.45 14.34 16.37
CA PHE A 33 1.92 15.62 16.86
C PHE A 33 2.52 16.04 18.20
N TYR A 34 2.43 15.18 19.22
CA TYR A 34 2.89 15.51 20.57
C TYR A 34 4.41 15.68 20.68
N ALA A 35 5.18 14.98 19.85
CA ALA A 35 6.64 15.08 19.86
C ALA A 35 7.15 16.34 19.12
N LYS A 36 6.38 16.86 18.16
CA LYS A 36 6.81 17.95 17.26
C LYS A 36 6.00 19.25 17.42
N MET A 37 4.93 19.26 18.20
CA MET A 37 4.05 20.44 18.35
C MET A 37 4.79 21.69 18.85
N GLU A 38 5.74 21.58 19.79
CA GLU A 38 6.49 22.74 20.29
C GLU A 38 7.42 23.33 19.21
N GLU A 39 7.96 22.50 18.33
CA GLU A 39 8.83 22.89 17.22
C GLU A 39 8.02 23.51 16.06
N LYS A 40 6.92 22.87 15.67
CA LYS A 40 6.18 23.21 14.45
C LYS A 40 5.07 24.24 14.62
N ILE A 41 4.64 24.50 15.85
CA ILE A 41 3.52 25.40 16.15
C ILE A 41 4.04 26.50 17.08
N PRO A 42 4.58 27.61 16.59
CA PRO A 42 5.16 28.65 17.45
C PRO A 42 4.13 29.28 18.40
N ASP A 43 2.87 29.36 17.98
CA ASP A 43 1.76 29.94 18.73
C ASP A 43 1.31 29.03 19.88
N ALA A 44 1.54 29.47 21.11
CA ALA A 44 1.21 28.72 22.32
C ALA A 44 -0.30 28.53 22.54
N GLU A 45 -1.14 29.47 22.07
CA GLU A 45 -2.60 29.35 22.19
C GLU A 45 -3.13 28.26 21.24
N VAL A 46 -2.64 28.24 19.99
CA VAL A 46 -2.94 27.17 19.01
C VAL A 46 -2.51 25.80 19.53
N ARG A 47 -1.31 25.72 20.13
CA ARG A 47 -0.82 24.48 20.75
C ARG A 47 -1.75 23.99 21.86
N ALA A 48 -2.20 24.88 22.74
CA ALA A 48 -3.09 24.53 23.84
C ALA A 48 -4.47 24.07 23.33
N ASP A 49 -5.03 24.76 22.34
CA ASP A 49 -6.33 24.40 21.76
C ASP A 49 -6.29 23.05 21.03
N LEU A 50 -5.26 22.80 20.22
CA LEU A 50 -5.09 21.51 19.55
C LEU A 50 -4.82 20.37 20.52
N ARG A 51 -4.02 20.60 21.56
CA ARG A 51 -3.79 19.59 22.63
C ARG A 51 -5.12 19.24 23.31
N ARG A 52 -5.89 20.24 23.73
CA ARG A 52 -7.21 20.04 24.34
C ARG A 52 -8.15 19.27 23.42
N PHE A 53 -8.15 19.57 22.13
CA PHE A 53 -8.96 18.84 21.15
C PHE A 53 -8.50 17.38 21.01
N PHE A 54 -7.20 17.11 20.87
CA PHE A 54 -6.67 15.77 20.68
C PHE A 54 -6.71 14.88 21.93
N GLU A 55 -6.80 15.45 23.13
CA GLU A 55 -7.05 14.71 24.37
C GLU A 55 -8.42 13.98 24.39
N THR A 56 -9.35 14.36 23.51
CA THR A 56 -10.64 13.66 23.34
C THR A 56 -10.50 12.30 22.66
N PHE A 57 -9.39 12.04 21.96
CA PHE A 57 -9.11 10.76 21.33
C PHE A 57 -8.50 9.82 22.35
N VAL A 58 -9.16 8.70 22.61
CA VAL A 58 -8.75 7.74 23.63
C VAL A 58 -8.56 6.34 23.06
N ASP A 59 -7.66 5.58 23.67
CA ASP A 59 -7.50 4.16 23.39
C ASP A 59 -8.67 3.34 23.96
N ASN A 60 -8.63 2.02 23.74
CA ASN A 60 -9.65 1.09 24.24
C ASN A 60 -9.69 0.98 25.78
N ALA A 61 -8.69 1.51 26.49
CA ALA A 61 -8.66 1.61 27.95
C ALA A 61 -9.12 3.00 28.44
N GLY A 62 -9.54 3.90 27.53
CA GLY A 62 -10.00 5.24 27.84
C GLY A 62 -8.87 6.24 28.14
N LYS A 63 -7.61 5.90 27.85
CA LYS A 63 -6.45 6.79 28.00
C LYS A 63 -6.26 7.65 26.75
N PRO A 64 -5.85 8.93 26.87
CA PRO A 64 -5.58 9.78 25.72
C PRO A 64 -4.53 9.17 24.78
N VAL A 65 -4.76 9.26 23.47
CA VAL A 65 -3.81 8.82 22.47
C VAL A 65 -2.69 9.85 22.31
N THR A 66 -1.45 9.38 22.43
CA THR A 66 -0.23 10.20 22.37
C THR A 66 0.57 10.02 21.08
N THR A 67 0.13 9.13 20.19
CA THR A 67 0.86 8.73 18.96
C THR A 67 0.15 9.15 17.67
N MET A 68 -0.67 10.19 17.76
CA MET A 68 -1.34 10.81 16.62
C MET A 68 -0.33 11.44 15.65
N ALA A 69 -0.57 11.28 14.35
CA ALA A 69 0.17 12.00 13.31
C ALA A 69 -0.63 13.22 12.85
N ALA A 70 0.03 14.37 12.75
CA ALA A 70 -0.50 15.52 12.02
C ALA A 70 0.01 15.49 10.58
N CYS A 71 -0.82 15.99 9.66
CA CYS A 71 -0.53 16.10 8.25
C CYS A 71 -0.48 17.57 7.87
N SER A 72 0.60 18.00 7.22
CA SER A 72 0.74 19.36 6.70
C SER A 72 1.12 19.35 5.24
N TYR A 73 0.49 20.21 4.45
CA TYR A 73 0.86 20.49 3.06
C TYR A 73 1.73 21.75 3.05
N GLY A 74 3.02 21.61 2.73
CA GLY A 74 3.97 22.73 2.82
C GLY A 74 4.16 23.25 4.26
N PRO A 75 4.31 24.57 4.45
CA PRO A 75 4.47 25.17 5.78
C PRO A 75 3.27 24.94 6.71
N VAL A 76 3.53 24.79 8.01
CA VAL A 76 2.48 24.65 9.03
C VAL A 76 1.90 26.03 9.37
N ASP A 77 0.83 26.42 8.68
CA ASP A 77 0.20 27.75 8.79
C ASP A 77 -1.27 27.72 9.27
N PHE A 78 -1.87 26.54 9.42
CA PHE A 78 -3.24 26.30 9.89
C PHE A 78 -4.35 26.99 9.09
N ARG A 79 -4.05 27.46 7.87
CA ARG A 79 -5.08 28.02 7.00
C ARG A 79 -5.98 26.92 6.45
N LYS A 80 -7.15 27.31 5.97
CA LYS A 80 -8.03 26.39 5.25
C LYS A 80 -7.32 25.83 4.02
N PHE A 81 -7.33 24.50 3.90
CA PHE A 81 -6.87 23.80 2.70
C PHE A 81 -7.77 24.13 1.51
N THR A 82 -7.16 24.36 0.36
CA THR A 82 -7.85 24.33 -0.93
C THR A 82 -8.34 22.89 -1.23
N PRO A 83 -9.34 22.71 -2.10
CA PRO A 83 -9.76 21.37 -2.52
C PRO A 83 -8.61 20.50 -3.04
N GLU A 84 -7.68 21.09 -3.80
CA GLU A 84 -6.53 20.42 -4.38
C GLU A 84 -5.53 19.96 -3.31
N GLU A 85 -5.29 20.80 -2.29
CA GLU A 85 -4.45 20.44 -1.14
C GLU A 85 -5.10 19.34 -0.31
N GLY A 86 -6.41 19.43 -0.08
CA GLY A 86 -7.18 18.40 0.61
C GLY A 86 -7.10 17.06 -0.11
N GLN A 87 -7.25 17.05 -1.44
CA GLN A 87 -7.09 15.85 -2.26
C GLN A 87 -5.66 15.33 -2.18
N THR A 88 -4.65 16.20 -2.27
CA THR A 88 -3.23 15.80 -2.19
C THR A 88 -2.90 15.15 -0.84
N ILE A 89 -3.47 15.65 0.26
CA ILE A 89 -3.34 15.01 1.59
C ILE A 89 -4.02 13.64 1.59
N SER A 90 -5.20 13.51 1.00
CA SER A 90 -5.88 12.21 0.86
C SER A 90 -5.04 11.21 0.07
N ASP A 91 -4.53 11.61 -1.09
CA ASP A 91 -3.70 10.76 -1.96
C ASP A 91 -2.42 10.30 -1.23
N ALA A 92 -1.80 11.17 -0.42
CA ALA A 92 -0.65 10.83 0.39
C ALA A 92 -1.00 9.83 1.52
N VAL A 93 -2.18 9.96 2.13
CA VAL A 93 -2.68 8.99 3.12
C VAL A 93 -3.01 7.65 2.47
N ASP A 94 -3.54 7.65 1.25
CA ASP A 94 -3.79 6.43 0.48
C ASP A 94 -2.48 5.71 0.14
N CYS A 95 -1.44 6.45 -0.25
CA CYS A 95 -0.08 5.92 -0.43
C CYS A 95 0.48 5.31 0.87
N LEU A 96 0.33 6.03 2.00
CA LEU A 96 0.76 5.55 3.31
C LEU A 96 0.03 4.25 3.70
N THR A 97 -1.28 4.22 3.50
CA THR A 97 -2.14 3.06 3.81
C THR A 97 -1.72 1.86 2.97
N PHE A 98 -1.58 2.05 1.65
CA PHE A 98 -1.13 1.00 0.75
C PHE A 98 0.23 0.44 1.18
N ALA A 99 1.22 1.31 1.37
CA ALA A 99 2.57 0.88 1.74
C ALA A 99 2.58 0.10 3.06
N ALA A 100 1.85 0.57 4.07
CA ALA A 100 1.80 -0.07 5.39
C ALA A 100 1.15 -1.46 5.33
N ILE A 101 0.00 -1.56 4.65
CA ILE A 101 -0.76 -2.82 4.54
C ILE A 101 0.02 -3.80 3.68
N ALA A 102 0.38 -3.42 2.46
CA ALA A 102 1.00 -4.31 1.50
C ALA A 102 2.35 -4.86 1.99
N THR A 103 3.21 -4.01 2.58
CA THR A 103 4.49 -4.47 3.14
C THR A 103 4.30 -5.31 4.40
N GLY A 104 3.32 -4.97 5.25
CA GLY A 104 2.93 -5.78 6.41
C GLY A 104 2.45 -7.17 5.99
N THR A 105 1.58 -7.23 4.97
CA THR A 105 1.08 -8.48 4.37
C THR A 105 2.22 -9.33 3.83
N LYS A 106 3.15 -8.72 3.08
CA LYS A 106 4.36 -9.41 2.61
C LYS A 106 5.14 -10.03 3.77
N ASN A 107 5.47 -9.25 4.80
CA ASN A 107 6.25 -9.74 5.93
C ASN A 107 5.55 -10.91 6.64
N GLY A 108 4.22 -10.82 6.85
CA GLY A 108 3.44 -11.90 7.46
C GLY A 108 3.44 -13.17 6.62
N VAL A 109 3.26 -13.07 5.30
CA VAL A 109 3.24 -14.22 4.39
C VAL A 109 4.60 -14.86 4.24
N CYS A 110 5.67 -14.08 4.02
CA CYS A 110 7.02 -14.61 3.87
C CYS A 110 7.57 -15.21 5.16
N ALA A 111 7.10 -14.76 6.33
CA ALA A 111 7.43 -15.37 7.62
C ALA A 111 6.49 -16.53 8.03
N ASP A 112 5.51 -16.89 7.19
CA ASP A 112 4.41 -17.82 7.52
C ASP A 112 3.76 -17.56 8.88
N ASN A 113 3.56 -16.29 9.21
CA ASN A 113 3.11 -15.84 10.53
C ASN A 113 1.73 -15.20 10.46
N TYR A 114 0.69 -16.03 10.64
CA TYR A 114 -0.71 -15.59 10.65
C TYR A 114 -1.03 -14.57 11.78
N SER A 115 -0.20 -14.49 12.82
CA SER A 115 -0.38 -13.51 13.90
C SER A 115 0.07 -12.09 13.53
N MET A 116 0.88 -11.96 12.47
CA MET A 116 1.28 -10.68 11.89
C MET A 116 0.27 -10.21 10.84
N ALA A 117 -1.00 -10.08 11.26
CA ALA A 117 -2.02 -9.52 10.39
C ALA A 117 -1.63 -8.08 9.99
N PRO A 118 -1.80 -7.69 8.71
CA PRO A 118 -1.52 -6.33 8.28
C PRO A 118 -2.38 -5.32 9.03
N PRO A 119 -1.92 -4.06 9.17
CA PRO A 119 -2.75 -3.02 9.76
C PRO A 119 -4.07 -2.87 8.98
N SER A 120 -5.15 -2.53 9.68
CA SER A 120 -6.39 -2.10 9.04
C SER A 120 -6.22 -0.72 8.40
N ALA A 121 -6.93 -0.45 7.31
CA ALA A 121 -7.05 0.92 6.76
C ALA A 121 -7.62 1.91 7.78
N ASP A 122 -8.42 1.46 8.74
CA ASP A 122 -9.01 2.30 9.80
C ASP A 122 -7.91 2.95 10.68
N ARG A 123 -6.68 2.41 10.67
CA ARG A 123 -5.52 3.01 11.32
C ARG A 123 -5.17 4.38 10.73
N PHE A 124 -5.40 4.54 9.43
CA PHE A 124 -5.04 5.71 8.65
C PHE A 124 -6.29 6.54 8.30
N ASP A 125 -7.33 6.47 9.13
CA ASP A 125 -8.52 7.29 8.96
C ASP A 125 -8.15 8.78 9.01
N LEU A 126 -8.32 9.46 7.87
CA LEU A 126 -7.97 10.86 7.71
C LEU A 126 -9.10 11.73 8.24
N ALA A 127 -8.81 12.46 9.31
CA ALA A 127 -9.68 13.51 9.80
C ALA A 127 -9.13 14.89 9.39
N ALA A 128 -9.97 15.69 8.75
CA ALA A 128 -9.72 17.11 8.53
C ALA A 128 -10.80 17.92 9.27
N ARG A 129 -10.38 18.80 10.18
CA ARG A 129 -11.29 19.55 11.05
C ARG A 129 -10.92 21.02 11.14
N TRP A 130 -11.93 21.82 11.45
CA TRP A 130 -11.76 23.21 11.87
C TRP A 130 -11.92 23.26 13.38
N VAL A 131 -10.83 23.63 14.06
CA VAL A 131 -10.82 23.82 15.51
C VAL A 131 -11.01 25.30 15.78
N TRP A 132 -12.13 25.65 16.39
CA TRP A 132 -12.43 27.03 16.77
C TRP A 132 -11.69 27.38 18.07
N PRO A 133 -10.81 28.40 18.06
CA PRO A 133 -10.10 28.80 19.27
C PRO A 133 -11.07 29.18 20.38
N ALA A 134 -10.71 28.86 21.62
CA ALA A 134 -11.52 29.15 22.81
C ALA A 134 -12.95 28.57 22.82
N HIS A 135 -13.32 27.69 21.90
CA HIS A 135 -14.58 26.94 22.02
C HIS A 135 -14.42 25.83 23.06
N ASP A 136 -15.42 25.72 23.91
CA ASP A 136 -15.52 24.80 25.06
C ASP A 136 -16.08 23.43 24.69
N GLY A 137 -16.22 23.09 23.41
CA GLY A 137 -16.85 21.82 23.01
C GLY A 137 -16.66 21.44 21.54
N LEU A 138 -17.24 20.29 21.19
CA LEU A 138 -17.26 19.70 19.86
C LEU A 138 -18.68 19.77 19.30
N VAL A 139 -18.81 20.33 18.09
CA VAL A 139 -20.05 20.23 17.32
C VAL A 139 -19.94 19.02 16.40
N VAL A 140 -20.82 18.04 16.61
CA VAL A 140 -20.93 16.86 15.75
C VAL A 140 -22.19 16.96 14.91
N LYS A 141 -21.99 17.02 13.60
CA LYS A 141 -23.06 16.98 12.60
C LYS A 141 -23.09 15.60 11.95
N THR A 142 -24.23 14.96 12.01
CA THR A 142 -24.58 13.77 11.20
C THR A 142 -25.52 14.21 10.08
N GLU A 143 -25.92 13.30 9.20
CA GLU A 143 -26.91 13.59 8.16
C GLU A 143 -28.23 14.15 8.73
N ASN A 144 -28.63 13.67 9.92
CA ASN A 144 -29.95 13.94 10.48
C ASN A 144 -29.92 14.72 11.81
N SER A 145 -28.74 15.06 12.34
CA SER A 145 -28.64 15.75 13.63
C SER A 145 -27.42 16.64 13.72
N THR A 146 -27.50 17.67 14.57
CA THR A 146 -26.36 18.46 15.03
C THR A 146 -26.38 18.46 16.55
N GLN A 147 -25.32 17.98 17.16
CA GLN A 147 -25.16 17.91 18.62
C GLN A 147 -23.94 18.73 19.02
N PHE A 148 -24.01 19.30 20.22
CA PHE A 148 -22.89 19.96 20.88
C PHE A 148 -22.54 19.17 22.12
N TRP A 149 -21.25 18.89 22.30
CA TRP A 149 -20.71 18.24 23.49
C TRP A 149 -19.64 19.11 24.10
N SER A 150 -19.76 19.39 25.39
CA SER A 150 -18.75 20.16 26.10
C SER A 150 -17.45 19.36 26.20
N HIS A 151 -16.35 20.06 26.41
CA HIS A 151 -15.04 19.44 26.52
C HIS A 151 -15.01 18.44 27.68
N GLY A 152 -14.50 17.23 27.41
CA GLY A 152 -14.46 16.13 28.38
C GLY A 152 -15.74 15.29 28.46
N GLU A 153 -16.88 15.75 27.93
CA GLU A 153 -18.12 14.97 27.89
C GLU A 153 -18.09 13.90 26.80
N TYR A 154 -17.31 14.11 25.75
CA TYR A 154 -17.19 13.19 24.63
C TYR A 154 -15.77 12.64 24.49
N LYS A 155 -15.69 11.34 24.22
CA LYS A 155 -14.47 10.60 23.92
C LYS A 155 -14.61 9.91 22.57
N ILE A 156 -13.65 10.13 21.68
CA ILE A 156 -13.52 9.41 20.42
C ILE A 156 -12.65 8.20 20.71
N THR A 157 -13.25 7.03 20.80
CA THR A 157 -12.52 5.79 21.08
C THR A 157 -11.89 5.24 19.81
N ARG A 158 -10.65 4.75 19.92
CA ARG A 158 -9.99 3.96 18.88
C ARG A 158 -10.90 2.81 18.42
N PRO A 159 -11.14 2.63 17.11
CA PRO A 159 -11.90 1.47 16.65
C PRO A 159 -11.22 0.17 17.07
N ILE A 160 -12.00 -0.82 17.52
CA ILE A 160 -11.48 -2.15 17.92
C ILE A 160 -10.75 -2.83 16.76
N SER A 161 -11.14 -2.50 15.53
CA SER A 161 -10.52 -2.99 14.31
C SER A 161 -9.13 -2.44 14.03
N VAL A 162 -8.67 -1.39 14.72
CA VAL A 162 -7.31 -0.85 14.55
C VAL A 162 -6.32 -1.80 15.22
N GLY A 163 -6.06 -2.93 14.56
CA GLY A 163 -5.05 -3.93 14.90
C GLY A 163 -3.70 -3.68 14.22
N GLY A 164 -2.76 -4.59 14.48
CA GLY A 164 -1.39 -4.54 13.95
C GLY A 164 -0.49 -3.51 14.65
N SER A 165 0.75 -3.39 14.21
CA SER A 165 1.62 -2.26 14.51
C SER A 165 2.14 -1.70 13.19
N PHE A 166 2.48 -0.41 13.18
CA PHE A 166 3.19 0.19 12.06
C PHE A 166 4.62 -0.33 12.11
N SER A 167 4.86 -1.51 11.52
CA SER A 167 6.14 -2.20 11.54
C SER A 167 6.45 -2.76 10.15
N GLY A 168 7.65 -2.46 9.66
CA GLY A 168 8.09 -2.86 8.33
C GLY A 168 9.04 -1.84 7.72
N ASN A 169 9.81 -2.28 6.72
CA ASN A 169 10.66 -1.40 5.93
C ASN A 169 9.87 -0.79 4.76
N TYR A 170 8.94 0.12 5.07
CA TYR A 170 8.12 0.81 4.06
C TYR A 170 8.79 2.07 3.50
N ALA A 171 9.88 2.56 4.11
CA ALA A 171 10.51 3.82 3.73
C ALA A 171 10.91 3.90 2.25
N PRO A 172 11.54 2.87 1.63
CA PRO A 172 11.87 2.91 0.20
C PRO A 172 10.62 3.00 -0.70
N LEU A 173 9.54 2.32 -0.33
CA LEU A 173 8.29 2.36 -1.06
C LEU A 173 7.62 3.74 -0.93
N LEU A 174 7.60 4.32 0.28
CA LEU A 174 7.07 5.67 0.51
C LEU A 174 7.87 6.74 -0.21
N GLU A 175 9.20 6.63 -0.25
CA GLU A 175 10.05 7.54 -1.03
C GLU A 175 9.68 7.49 -2.51
N GLY A 176 9.57 6.29 -3.08
CA GLY A 176 9.15 6.09 -4.46
C GLY A 176 7.75 6.63 -4.76
N LEU A 177 6.79 6.36 -3.87
CA LEU A 177 5.43 6.92 -3.96
C LEU A 177 5.43 8.45 -3.83
N GLY A 178 6.34 9.02 -3.04
CA GLY A 178 6.51 10.47 -2.96
C GLY A 178 6.91 11.10 -4.30
N ARG A 179 7.72 10.40 -5.11
CA ARG A 179 8.11 10.86 -6.45
C ARG A 179 6.96 10.84 -7.45
N VAL A 180 5.86 10.11 -7.19
CA VAL A 180 4.66 10.13 -8.04
C VAL A 180 3.98 11.51 -8.04
N PHE A 181 4.16 12.30 -6.98
CA PHE A 181 3.62 13.66 -6.89
C PHE A 181 4.37 14.67 -7.78
N ALA A 182 5.51 14.29 -8.36
CA ALA A 182 6.30 15.17 -9.22
C ALA A 182 5.53 15.54 -10.50
N ALA A 183 5.83 16.73 -11.05
CA ALA A 183 5.15 17.22 -12.25
C ALA A 183 5.52 16.40 -13.50
N GLU A 184 6.70 15.78 -13.49
CA GLU A 184 7.26 14.95 -14.54
C GLU A 184 6.62 13.56 -14.59
N PHE A 185 6.00 13.11 -13.50
CA PHE A 185 5.33 11.82 -13.48
C PHE A 185 4.07 11.84 -14.36
N PRO A 186 3.85 10.83 -15.24
CA PRO A 186 2.72 10.84 -16.16
C PRO A 186 1.37 11.02 -15.46
N ARG A 187 0.66 12.09 -15.80
CA ARG A 187 -0.59 12.50 -15.14
C ARG A 187 -1.63 11.38 -15.11
N ASP A 188 -1.89 10.74 -16.25
CA ASP A 188 -2.91 9.69 -16.36
C ASP A 188 -2.55 8.46 -15.51
N MET A 189 -1.26 8.17 -15.35
CA MET A 189 -0.79 7.09 -14.48
C MET A 189 -0.95 7.46 -13.01
N ARG A 190 -0.61 8.70 -12.64
CA ARG A 190 -0.79 9.22 -11.27
C ARG A 190 -2.24 9.17 -10.82
N GLU A 191 -3.15 9.65 -11.66
CA GLU A 191 -4.59 9.66 -11.35
C GLU A 191 -5.14 8.23 -11.20
N ARG A 192 -4.72 7.28 -12.06
CA ARG A 192 -5.07 5.86 -11.90
C ARG A 192 -4.50 5.26 -10.62
N LEU A 193 -3.25 5.54 -10.30
CA LEU A 193 -2.59 5.00 -9.10
C LEU A 193 -3.30 5.45 -7.82
N PHE A 194 -3.56 6.76 -7.66
CA PHE A 194 -4.24 7.28 -6.47
C PHE A 194 -5.67 6.77 -6.36
N ARG A 195 -6.42 6.71 -7.46
CA ARG A 195 -7.76 6.09 -7.44
C ARG A 195 -7.70 4.60 -7.10
N ALA A 196 -6.71 3.87 -7.58
CA ALA A 196 -6.54 2.47 -7.20
C ALA A 196 -6.23 2.30 -5.71
N PHE A 197 -5.42 3.20 -5.12
CA PHE A 197 -5.14 3.19 -3.69
C PHE A 197 -6.34 3.58 -2.82
N GLU A 198 -7.20 4.47 -3.30
CA GLU A 198 -8.47 4.76 -2.64
C GLU A 198 -9.34 3.48 -2.53
N TRP A 199 -9.50 2.75 -3.64
CA TRP A 199 -10.24 1.47 -3.64
C TRP A 199 -9.55 0.40 -2.81
N PHE A 200 -8.21 0.36 -2.83
CA PHE A 200 -7.43 -0.52 -1.95
C PHE A 200 -7.72 -0.20 -0.48
N ARG A 201 -7.72 1.07 -0.08
CA ARG A 201 -8.05 1.51 1.27
C ARG A 201 -9.47 1.07 1.66
N PHE A 202 -10.45 1.23 0.77
CA PHE A 202 -11.82 0.78 1.02
C PHE A 202 -11.91 -0.74 1.20
N ALA A 203 -11.19 -1.54 0.42
CA ALA A 203 -11.16 -2.99 0.60
C ALA A 203 -10.58 -3.41 1.97
N HIS A 204 -9.79 -2.55 2.59
CA HIS A 204 -9.09 -2.81 3.85
C HIS A 204 -9.72 -2.18 5.09
N THR A 205 -10.88 -1.52 4.97
CA THR A 205 -11.66 -1.15 6.16
C THR A 205 -12.15 -2.42 6.86
N GLN A 206 -12.25 -2.37 8.19
CA GLN A 206 -12.81 -3.47 8.98
C GLN A 206 -14.22 -3.15 9.47
N SER A 207 -14.92 -2.25 8.77
CA SER A 207 -16.34 -2.02 8.97
C SER A 207 -17.12 -3.32 8.84
N THR A 208 -17.96 -3.63 9.83
CA THR A 208 -18.85 -4.81 9.80
C THR A 208 -19.92 -4.71 8.71
N ALA A 209 -20.12 -3.52 8.12
CA ALA A 209 -20.99 -3.32 6.98
C ALA A 209 -20.37 -3.80 5.65
N VAL A 210 -19.07 -4.06 5.60
CA VAL A 210 -18.36 -4.47 4.38
C VAL A 210 -17.97 -5.94 4.47
N SER A 211 -18.73 -6.80 3.79
CA SER A 211 -18.43 -8.24 3.76
C SER A 211 -17.15 -8.55 2.95
N TRP A 212 -16.56 -9.72 3.19
CA TRP A 212 -15.40 -10.19 2.43
C TRP A 212 -15.61 -10.23 0.91
N LEU A 213 -16.84 -10.51 0.46
CA LEU A 213 -17.20 -10.50 -0.96
C LEU A 213 -17.09 -9.08 -1.55
N HIS A 214 -17.55 -8.07 -0.82
CA HIS A 214 -17.41 -6.66 -1.25
C HIS A 214 -15.95 -6.25 -1.32
N LYS A 215 -15.12 -6.70 -0.39
CA LYS A 215 -13.67 -6.44 -0.42
C LYS A 215 -13.00 -7.02 -1.66
N VAL A 216 -13.40 -8.23 -2.10
CA VAL A 216 -12.92 -8.82 -3.36
C VAL A 216 -13.30 -7.95 -4.56
N VAL A 217 -14.53 -7.44 -4.61
CA VAL A 217 -14.99 -6.53 -5.67
C VAL A 217 -14.22 -5.21 -5.65
N MET A 218 -13.98 -4.63 -4.46
CA MET A 218 -13.20 -3.40 -4.29
C MET A 218 -11.75 -3.59 -4.76
N MET A 219 -11.10 -4.70 -4.39
CA MET A 219 -9.74 -5.01 -4.87
C MET A 219 -9.69 -5.24 -6.38
N ALA A 220 -10.67 -5.96 -6.95
CA ALA A 220 -10.75 -6.11 -8.39
C ALA A 220 -10.95 -4.75 -9.10
N THR A 221 -11.73 -3.85 -8.51
CA THR A 221 -11.91 -2.48 -9.01
C THR A 221 -10.59 -1.69 -8.96
N ALA A 222 -9.81 -1.83 -7.90
CA ALA A 222 -8.47 -1.24 -7.81
C ALA A 222 -7.55 -1.72 -8.95
N TYR A 223 -7.57 -3.02 -9.28
CA TYR A 223 -6.84 -3.55 -10.44
C TYR A 223 -7.35 -3.04 -11.77
N GLU A 224 -8.67 -3.03 -11.96
CA GLU A 224 -9.30 -2.53 -13.20
C GLU A 224 -8.86 -1.08 -13.49
N ILE A 225 -8.77 -0.24 -12.45
CA ILE A 225 -8.30 1.14 -12.55
C ILE A 225 -6.79 1.20 -12.79
N LEU A 226 -5.98 0.53 -11.96
CA LEU A 226 -4.52 0.61 -12.02
C LEU A 226 -3.98 0.16 -13.38
N LEU A 227 -4.50 -0.96 -13.89
CA LEU A 227 -4.04 -1.60 -15.12
C LEU A 227 -4.82 -1.14 -16.36
N ASP A 228 -5.77 -0.20 -16.20
CA ASP A 228 -6.61 0.35 -17.28
C ASP A 228 -7.27 -0.74 -18.13
N PHE A 229 -8.16 -1.50 -17.48
CA PHE A 229 -8.79 -2.64 -18.11
C PHE A 229 -9.67 -2.23 -19.30
N PRO A 230 -9.71 -3.03 -20.37
CA PRO A 230 -10.64 -2.83 -21.48
C PRO A 230 -12.09 -3.10 -21.06
N GLU A 231 -13.05 -2.59 -21.84
CA GLU A 231 -14.48 -2.82 -21.59
C GLU A 231 -14.88 -4.30 -21.67
N SER A 232 -14.24 -5.07 -22.55
CA SER A 232 -14.50 -6.50 -22.74
C SER A 232 -13.22 -7.33 -22.62
N GLY A 233 -13.36 -8.62 -22.33
CA GLY A 233 -12.21 -9.51 -22.17
C GLY A 233 -11.38 -9.28 -20.89
N LYS A 234 -11.92 -8.53 -19.92
CA LYS A 234 -11.26 -8.14 -18.65
C LYS A 234 -10.49 -9.26 -17.95
N ARG A 235 -11.09 -10.45 -17.84
CA ARG A 235 -10.44 -11.62 -17.23
C ARG A 235 -9.15 -12.02 -17.97
N ARG A 236 -9.21 -12.10 -19.30
CA ARG A 236 -8.07 -12.47 -20.12
C ARG A 236 -6.99 -11.41 -20.04
N TYR A 237 -7.38 -10.14 -20.13
CA TYR A 237 -6.49 -9.01 -19.96
C TYR A 237 -5.75 -9.07 -18.61
N PHE A 238 -6.45 -9.36 -17.51
CA PHE A 238 -5.80 -9.46 -16.20
C PHE A 238 -4.77 -10.59 -16.13
N ILE A 239 -5.11 -11.76 -16.68
CA ILE A 239 -4.18 -12.90 -16.78
C ILE A 239 -2.92 -12.48 -17.53
N ASP A 240 -3.07 -11.83 -18.69
CA ASP A 240 -1.94 -11.41 -19.52
C ASP A 240 -1.08 -10.32 -18.85
N GLN A 241 -1.70 -9.37 -18.15
CA GLN A 241 -0.98 -8.34 -17.38
C GLN A 241 -0.17 -8.95 -16.24
N VAL A 242 -0.78 -9.85 -15.46
CA VAL A 242 -0.09 -10.51 -14.35
C VAL A 242 1.00 -11.44 -14.88
N ASP A 243 0.75 -12.21 -15.93
CA ASP A 243 1.73 -13.12 -16.53
C ASP A 243 2.93 -12.35 -17.09
N SER A 244 2.70 -11.27 -17.84
CA SER A 244 3.80 -10.47 -18.40
C SER A 244 4.61 -9.73 -17.34
N LYS A 245 3.97 -9.23 -16.28
CA LYS A 245 4.65 -8.43 -15.26
C LYS A 245 5.28 -9.29 -14.17
N LEU A 246 4.65 -10.38 -13.73
CA LEU A 246 5.08 -11.14 -12.55
C LEU A 246 5.80 -12.45 -12.89
N ARG A 247 5.81 -12.90 -14.15
CA ARG A 247 6.54 -14.13 -14.50
C ARG A 247 8.04 -13.96 -14.22
N LEU A 248 8.57 -14.87 -13.41
CA LEU A 248 9.99 -15.04 -13.17
C LEU A 248 10.53 -16.18 -14.04
N ARG A 249 11.85 -16.25 -14.18
CA ARG A 249 12.53 -17.31 -14.96
C ARG A 249 12.14 -18.70 -14.49
N ASP A 250 12.04 -18.88 -13.17
CA ASP A 250 11.79 -20.17 -12.53
C ASP A 250 10.31 -20.34 -12.12
N SER A 251 9.41 -19.53 -12.67
CA SER A 251 7.99 -19.64 -12.37
C SER A 251 7.43 -20.99 -12.83
N TYR A 252 6.67 -21.65 -11.96
CA TYR A 252 5.89 -22.81 -12.36
C TYR A 252 4.86 -22.41 -13.41
N MET A 253 4.83 -23.19 -14.49
CA MET A 253 3.93 -22.99 -15.63
C MET A 253 2.73 -23.94 -15.54
N VAL A 254 1.54 -23.45 -15.90
CA VAL A 254 0.29 -24.22 -15.90
C VAL A 254 -0.52 -23.98 -17.16
N GLY A 255 -1.21 -25.02 -17.61
CA GLY A 255 -2.17 -24.93 -18.70
C GLY A 255 -3.52 -24.39 -18.23
N MET A 256 -3.95 -23.24 -18.75
CA MET A 256 -5.28 -22.69 -18.53
C MET A 256 -6.15 -22.84 -19.77
N ARG A 257 -7.42 -23.20 -19.59
CA ARG A 257 -8.41 -23.21 -20.68
C ARG A 257 -8.80 -21.77 -21.04
N ASP A 258 -8.83 -21.48 -22.33
CA ASP A 258 -9.50 -20.28 -22.83
C ASP A 258 -11.02 -20.49 -22.93
N GLY A 259 -11.76 -19.41 -23.15
CA GLY A 259 -13.22 -19.47 -23.33
C GLY A 259 -13.66 -20.11 -24.66
N GLY A 260 -12.74 -20.36 -25.59
CA GLY A 260 -12.98 -20.98 -26.90
C GLY A 260 -12.63 -22.48 -26.96
N GLY A 261 -12.23 -23.08 -25.84
CA GLY A 261 -11.85 -24.50 -25.75
C GLY A 261 -10.37 -24.80 -26.01
N GLY A 262 -9.55 -23.79 -26.33
CA GLY A 262 -8.10 -23.90 -26.38
C GLY A 262 -7.47 -23.91 -24.99
N THR A 263 -6.17 -24.23 -24.93
CA THR A 263 -5.38 -24.20 -23.70
C THR A 263 -4.13 -23.37 -23.94
N PHE A 264 -3.76 -22.51 -23.00
CA PHE A 264 -2.55 -21.68 -23.08
C PHE A 264 -1.75 -21.79 -21.78
N SER A 265 -0.43 -21.64 -21.87
CA SER A 265 0.49 -21.79 -20.73
C SER A 265 0.77 -20.43 -20.08
N VAL A 266 0.62 -20.35 -18.76
CA VAL A 266 0.92 -19.14 -17.96
C VAL A 266 1.60 -19.49 -16.64
N CYS A 267 2.21 -18.50 -15.99
CA CYS A 267 2.74 -18.69 -14.65
C CYS A 267 1.63 -18.87 -13.60
N LYS A 268 1.98 -19.42 -12.43
CA LYS A 268 1.04 -19.61 -11.31
C LYS A 268 0.37 -18.32 -10.81
N ALA A 269 1.08 -17.19 -10.81
CA ALA A 269 0.50 -15.89 -10.45
C ALA A 269 -0.64 -15.49 -11.40
N ALA A 270 -0.47 -15.75 -12.70
CA ALA A 270 -1.49 -15.47 -13.71
C ALA A 270 -2.67 -16.45 -13.66
N GLU A 271 -2.43 -17.71 -13.28
CA GLU A 271 -3.50 -18.65 -12.95
C GLU A 271 -4.37 -18.11 -11.81
N TRP A 272 -3.73 -17.65 -10.73
CA TRP A 272 -4.40 -16.99 -9.62
C TRP A 272 -5.22 -15.79 -10.10
N ALA A 273 -4.65 -14.90 -10.93
CA ALA A 273 -5.37 -13.73 -11.45
C ALA A 273 -6.67 -14.12 -12.19
N GLY A 274 -6.59 -15.20 -12.98
CA GLY A 274 -7.75 -15.77 -13.67
C GLY A 274 -8.80 -16.37 -12.73
N GLN A 275 -8.39 -16.94 -11.59
CA GLN A 275 -9.30 -17.46 -10.56
C GLN A 275 -9.93 -16.33 -9.73
N PHE A 276 -9.12 -15.35 -9.32
CA PHE A 276 -9.56 -14.16 -8.58
C PHE A 276 -10.60 -13.35 -9.36
N TYR A 277 -10.36 -13.11 -10.65
CA TYR A 277 -11.32 -12.37 -11.47
C TYR A 277 -12.61 -13.16 -11.72
N LYS A 278 -12.52 -14.51 -11.82
CA LYS A 278 -13.70 -15.36 -11.86
C LYS A 278 -14.50 -15.24 -10.56
N LEU A 279 -13.83 -15.31 -9.40
CA LEU A 279 -14.46 -15.12 -8.10
C LEU A 279 -15.20 -13.77 -8.02
N ARG A 280 -14.58 -12.68 -8.46
CA ARG A 280 -15.26 -11.38 -8.57
C ARG A 280 -16.50 -11.44 -9.47
N ASN A 281 -16.39 -12.06 -10.65
CA ASN A 281 -17.52 -12.18 -11.56
C ASN A 281 -18.69 -12.91 -10.90
N ASP A 282 -18.43 -14.06 -10.30
CA ASP A 282 -19.43 -14.87 -9.61
C ASP A 282 -20.13 -14.04 -8.50
N ILE A 283 -19.38 -13.28 -7.70
CA ILE A 283 -19.95 -12.35 -6.70
C ILE A 283 -20.87 -11.32 -7.36
N THR A 284 -20.42 -10.65 -8.42
CA THR A 284 -21.18 -9.57 -9.07
C THR A 284 -22.43 -10.04 -9.83
N HIS A 285 -22.47 -11.31 -10.24
CA HIS A 285 -23.65 -11.91 -10.87
C HIS A 285 -24.59 -12.58 -9.86
N GLY A 286 -24.24 -12.58 -8.57
CA GLY A 286 -25.05 -13.16 -7.51
C GLY A 286 -24.97 -14.69 -7.41
N ASP A 287 -23.90 -15.28 -7.94
CA ASP A 287 -23.63 -16.71 -7.78
C ASP A 287 -23.27 -17.03 -6.32
N GLU A 288 -23.48 -18.29 -5.93
CA GLU A 288 -23.09 -18.75 -4.59
C GLU A 288 -21.56 -18.83 -4.46
N VAL A 289 -21.04 -18.17 -3.42
CA VAL A 289 -19.60 -18.13 -3.12
C VAL A 289 -19.37 -18.62 -1.69
N THR A 290 -18.79 -19.82 -1.57
CA THR A 290 -18.45 -20.40 -0.27
C THR A 290 -17.17 -19.79 0.31
N CYS A 291 -16.95 -19.98 1.62
CA CYS A 291 -15.74 -19.53 2.28
C CYS A 291 -14.47 -20.18 1.72
N GLU A 292 -14.51 -21.44 1.26
CA GLU A 292 -13.33 -22.09 0.67
C GLU A 292 -12.86 -21.36 -0.60
N ARG A 293 -13.78 -20.75 -1.35
CA ARG A 293 -13.44 -19.98 -2.55
C ARG A 293 -12.70 -18.68 -2.25
N LEU A 294 -12.80 -18.19 -1.02
CA LEU A 294 -12.05 -17.02 -0.53
C LEU A 294 -10.66 -17.37 -0.01
N GLN A 295 -10.36 -18.67 0.12
CA GLN A 295 -9.07 -19.19 0.52
C GLN A 295 -8.19 -19.41 -0.72
N TYR A 296 -6.89 -19.17 -0.59
CA TYR A 296 -5.89 -19.55 -1.59
C TYR A 296 -5.11 -20.79 -1.12
N LYS A 297 -4.45 -20.69 0.04
CA LYS A 297 -3.65 -21.78 0.63
C LYS A 297 -3.50 -21.55 2.13
N ASN A 298 -3.74 -22.57 2.96
CA ASN A 298 -3.61 -22.47 4.42
C ASN A 298 -4.35 -21.22 4.96
N TRP A 299 -3.71 -20.37 5.75
CA TRP A 299 -4.31 -19.13 6.24
C TRP A 299 -4.34 -17.99 5.22
N VAL A 300 -3.69 -18.16 4.06
CA VAL A 300 -3.60 -17.15 2.99
C VAL A 300 -4.91 -17.14 2.20
N GLY A 301 -5.64 -16.04 2.30
CA GLY A 301 -6.86 -15.77 1.53
C GLY A 301 -6.58 -15.08 0.19
N GLN A 302 -7.59 -15.05 -0.67
CA GLN A 302 -7.55 -14.42 -1.99
C GLN A 302 -7.21 -12.92 -1.92
N LEU A 303 -7.65 -12.22 -0.88
CA LEU A 303 -7.31 -10.81 -0.67
C LEU A 303 -5.85 -10.60 -0.29
N ILE A 304 -5.27 -11.48 0.54
CA ILE A 304 -3.84 -11.42 0.87
C ILE A 304 -3.00 -11.57 -0.39
N VAL A 305 -3.34 -12.52 -1.26
CA VAL A 305 -2.65 -12.67 -2.55
C VAL A 305 -2.86 -11.43 -3.42
N ALA A 306 -4.06 -10.84 -3.42
CA ALA A 306 -4.34 -9.60 -4.13
C ALA A 306 -3.50 -8.42 -3.62
N ASP A 307 -3.20 -8.31 -2.33
CA ASP A 307 -2.33 -7.25 -1.81
C ASP A 307 -0.91 -7.40 -2.34
N LEU A 308 -0.42 -8.64 -2.36
CA LEU A 308 0.94 -8.98 -2.77
C LEU A 308 1.15 -8.79 -4.27
N VAL A 309 0.18 -9.18 -5.09
CA VAL A 309 0.22 -8.92 -6.54
C VAL A 309 0.16 -7.41 -6.80
N MET A 310 -0.66 -6.65 -6.06
CA MET A 310 -0.75 -5.20 -6.24
C MET A 310 0.55 -4.51 -5.80
N LEU A 311 1.16 -4.98 -4.71
CA LEU A 311 2.48 -4.54 -4.26
C LEU A 311 3.53 -4.68 -5.35
N GLU A 312 3.61 -5.84 -5.98
CA GLU A 312 4.58 -6.10 -7.04
C GLU A 312 4.30 -5.28 -8.30
N VAL A 313 3.03 -5.19 -8.73
CA VAL A 313 2.64 -4.36 -9.88
C VAL A 313 3.02 -2.89 -9.65
N VAL A 314 2.70 -2.33 -8.49
CA VAL A 314 3.02 -0.93 -8.14
C VAL A 314 4.52 -0.73 -8.09
N LYS A 315 5.26 -1.63 -7.45
CA LYS A 315 6.71 -1.57 -7.40
C LYS A 315 7.35 -1.58 -8.79
N ARG A 316 6.89 -2.45 -9.70
CA ARG A 316 7.36 -2.49 -11.09
C ARG A 316 7.04 -1.20 -11.84
N LEU A 317 5.84 -0.66 -11.66
CA LEU A 317 5.43 0.62 -12.21
C LEU A 317 6.33 1.77 -11.72
N LEU A 318 6.61 1.82 -10.41
CA LEU A 318 7.53 2.81 -9.85
C LEU A 318 8.94 2.66 -10.40
N TYR A 319 9.41 1.44 -10.64
CA TYR A 319 10.70 1.20 -11.27
C TYR A 319 10.72 1.67 -12.72
N GLU A 320 9.73 1.27 -13.53
CA GLU A 320 9.55 1.65 -14.93
C GLU A 320 9.56 3.18 -15.11
N HIS A 321 9.04 3.93 -14.12
CA HIS A 321 9.01 5.39 -14.12
C HIS A 321 10.13 6.06 -13.31
N HIS A 322 11.20 5.33 -12.98
CA HIS A 322 12.39 5.86 -12.25
C HIS A 322 12.06 6.50 -10.88
N CYS A 323 10.94 6.10 -10.26
CA CYS A 323 10.61 6.51 -8.90
C CYS A 323 11.39 5.69 -7.86
N ILE A 324 11.80 4.47 -8.21
CA ILE A 324 12.68 3.63 -7.40
C ILE A 324 13.76 2.98 -8.27
N GLY A 325 14.75 2.36 -7.63
CA GLY A 325 15.75 1.54 -8.31
C GLY A 325 17.04 2.25 -8.70
N ASP A 326 17.26 3.51 -8.29
CA ASP A 326 18.49 4.27 -8.60
C ASP A 326 19.77 3.49 -8.27
N LYS A 327 19.78 2.79 -7.12
CA LYS A 327 20.89 1.93 -6.71
C LYS A 327 21.11 0.76 -7.68
N VAL A 328 20.04 0.15 -8.17
CA VAL A 328 20.09 -0.99 -9.10
C VAL A 328 20.67 -0.55 -10.44
N ARG A 329 20.15 0.56 -10.99
CA ARG A 329 20.66 1.15 -12.23
C ARG A 329 22.13 1.56 -12.11
N GLY A 330 22.50 2.15 -10.97
CA GLY A 330 23.88 2.51 -10.66
C GLY A 330 24.83 1.30 -10.64
N LEU A 331 24.42 0.20 -10.00
CA LEU A 331 25.20 -1.05 -9.98
C LEU A 331 25.26 -1.70 -11.37
N ALA A 332 24.12 -1.77 -12.08
CA ALA A 332 24.07 -2.31 -13.44
C ALA A 332 25.01 -1.56 -14.38
N ALA A 333 25.00 -0.22 -14.32
CA ALA A 333 25.92 0.62 -15.08
C ALA A 333 27.39 0.39 -14.71
N GLN A 334 27.70 0.13 -13.42
CA GLN A 334 29.06 -0.22 -13.00
C GLN A 334 29.52 -1.58 -13.55
N TYR A 335 28.66 -2.59 -13.53
CA TYR A 335 29.00 -3.91 -14.09
C TYR A 335 29.15 -3.88 -15.62
N ALA A 336 28.31 -3.11 -16.31
CA ALA A 336 28.40 -2.96 -17.76
C ALA A 336 29.70 -2.27 -18.23
N GLN A 337 30.36 -1.44 -17.40
CA GLN A 337 31.64 -0.83 -17.77
C GLN A 337 32.77 -1.83 -18.03
N GLY A 338 32.63 -3.07 -17.56
CA GLY A 338 33.58 -4.16 -17.75
C GLY A 338 33.09 -5.33 -18.59
N SER A 339 31.87 -5.24 -19.18
CA SER A 339 31.28 -6.31 -19.99
C SER A 339 30.91 -5.82 -21.39
N SER A 340 30.78 -6.75 -22.35
CA SER A 340 30.12 -6.50 -23.64
C SER A 340 28.60 -6.42 -23.52
N ASP A 341 28.04 -6.90 -22.40
CA ASP A 341 26.60 -7.03 -22.21
C ASP A 341 25.96 -5.65 -21.95
N PRO A 342 24.75 -5.41 -22.47
CA PRO A 342 24.03 -4.17 -22.25
C PRO A 342 23.64 -3.98 -20.76
N VAL A 343 23.50 -2.73 -20.32
CA VAL A 343 23.13 -2.38 -18.94
C VAL A 343 21.81 -3.05 -18.54
N GLU A 344 20.89 -3.17 -19.49
CA GLU A 344 19.56 -3.76 -19.34
C GLU A 344 19.63 -5.23 -18.92
N GLU A 345 20.64 -5.99 -19.37
CA GLU A 345 20.83 -7.38 -18.95
C GLU A 345 21.26 -7.46 -17.48
N PHE A 346 22.19 -6.59 -17.05
CA PHE A 346 22.56 -6.50 -15.65
C PHE A 346 21.41 -6.00 -14.78
N GLU A 347 20.64 -5.01 -15.24
CA GLU A 347 19.44 -4.57 -14.54
C GLU A 347 18.45 -5.72 -14.36
N ALA A 348 18.18 -6.52 -15.41
CA ALA A 348 17.26 -7.65 -15.34
C ALA A 348 17.72 -8.74 -14.36
N VAL A 349 19.03 -8.99 -14.25
CA VAL A 349 19.61 -9.93 -13.28
C VAL A 349 19.57 -9.38 -11.86
N LEU A 350 19.83 -8.09 -11.70
CA LEU A 350 19.85 -7.45 -10.40
C LEU A 350 18.43 -7.20 -9.87
N LEU A 351 17.45 -6.96 -10.74
CA LEU A 351 16.08 -6.57 -10.40
C LEU A 351 15.44 -7.41 -9.29
N PRO A 352 15.47 -8.76 -9.36
CA PRO A 352 14.80 -9.60 -8.38
C PRO A 352 15.43 -9.52 -6.99
N GLY A 353 16.76 -9.39 -6.90
CA GLY A 353 17.52 -9.43 -5.64
C GLY A 353 17.98 -8.09 -5.07
N SER A 354 18.10 -7.03 -5.88
CA SER A 354 18.77 -5.77 -5.49
C SER A 354 17.83 -4.61 -5.17
N MET A 355 16.55 -4.71 -5.52
CA MET A 355 15.61 -3.60 -5.33
C MET A 355 14.97 -3.55 -3.94
N GLY A 356 15.18 -4.51 -3.03
CA GLY A 356 14.25 -4.67 -1.90
C GLY A 356 12.80 -4.84 -2.39
N LEU A 357 12.64 -5.24 -3.67
CA LEU A 357 11.39 -5.75 -4.16
C LEU A 357 11.04 -6.95 -3.29
N ASP A 358 12.03 -7.79 -2.96
CA ASP A 358 11.92 -9.16 -2.44
C ASP A 358 10.53 -9.67 -2.80
N VAL A 359 10.41 -9.95 -4.09
CA VAL A 359 9.21 -10.56 -4.66
C VAL A 359 9.44 -12.05 -4.82
N GLU A 360 10.69 -12.52 -4.91
CA GLU A 360 10.98 -13.95 -4.96
C GLU A 360 10.54 -14.69 -3.69
N ASP A 361 10.74 -14.12 -2.51
CA ASP A 361 10.27 -14.67 -1.23
C ASP A 361 8.73 -14.75 -1.19
N VAL A 362 8.02 -13.78 -1.77
CA VAL A 362 6.57 -13.80 -1.94
C VAL A 362 6.16 -14.93 -2.88
N HIS A 363 6.79 -15.04 -4.03
CA HIS A 363 6.50 -16.10 -5.01
C HIS A 363 6.79 -17.48 -4.42
N GLU A 364 7.90 -17.63 -3.70
CA GLU A 364 8.27 -18.85 -2.99
C GLU A 364 7.24 -19.20 -1.91
N ALA A 365 6.88 -18.25 -1.04
CA ALA A 365 5.88 -18.45 0.02
C ALA A 365 4.50 -18.84 -0.53
N LEU A 366 4.10 -18.26 -1.67
CA LEU A 366 2.86 -18.56 -2.36
C LEU A 366 2.92 -19.87 -3.19
N GLY A 367 4.10 -20.48 -3.31
CA GLY A 367 4.32 -21.71 -4.09
C GLY A 367 4.23 -21.49 -5.61
N TRP A 368 4.65 -20.32 -6.07
CA TRP A 368 4.69 -19.95 -7.50
C TRP A 368 6.03 -20.25 -8.17
N ILE A 369 7.11 -20.31 -7.38
CA ILE A 369 8.46 -20.74 -7.79
C ILE A 369 8.98 -21.80 -6.81
N PRO A 370 10.01 -22.59 -7.18
CA PRO A 370 10.68 -23.50 -6.26
C PRO A 370 11.38 -22.75 -5.12
N PRO A 371 11.49 -23.37 -3.93
CA PRO A 371 12.31 -22.87 -2.83
C PRO A 371 13.74 -22.53 -3.25
N LEU A 372 14.33 -21.48 -2.66
CA LEU A 372 15.70 -21.06 -2.99
C LEU A 372 16.71 -22.21 -2.89
N GLN A 373 16.57 -23.09 -1.89
CA GLN A 373 17.46 -24.24 -1.73
C GLN A 373 17.41 -25.18 -2.94
N GLU A 374 16.21 -25.49 -3.46
CA GLU A 374 16.05 -26.33 -4.65
C GLU A 374 16.69 -25.66 -5.89
N ARG A 375 16.47 -24.35 -6.07
CA ARG A 375 17.08 -23.58 -7.17
C ARG A 375 18.62 -23.56 -7.09
N MET A 376 19.18 -23.48 -5.88
CA MET A 376 20.62 -23.54 -5.66
C MET A 376 21.19 -24.92 -5.97
N GLU A 377 20.53 -25.99 -5.52
CA GLU A 377 20.92 -27.37 -5.80
C GLU A 377 20.86 -27.68 -7.31
N GLU A 378 19.82 -27.22 -8.01
CA GLU A 378 19.69 -27.34 -9.46
C GLU A 378 20.82 -26.61 -10.20
N LYS A 379 21.16 -25.38 -9.76
CA LYS A 379 22.26 -24.61 -10.36
C LYS A 379 23.62 -25.27 -10.12
N GLU A 380 23.85 -25.82 -8.93
CA GLU A 380 25.08 -26.56 -8.62
C GLU A 380 25.18 -27.84 -9.47
N GLN A 381 24.06 -28.54 -9.68
CA GLN A 381 24.02 -29.71 -10.55
C GLN A 381 24.30 -29.33 -12.01
N GLN A 382 23.72 -28.23 -12.51
CA GLN A 382 23.98 -27.71 -13.86
C GLN A 382 25.48 -27.41 -14.06
N LEU A 383 26.10 -26.70 -13.11
CA LEU A 383 27.54 -26.40 -13.13
C LEU A 383 28.43 -27.65 -13.08
N LYS A 384 27.98 -28.73 -12.44
CA LYS A 384 28.69 -30.02 -12.42
C LYS A 384 28.54 -30.83 -13.72
N THR A 385 27.44 -30.62 -14.44
CA THR A 385 27.13 -31.36 -15.68
C THR A 385 27.60 -30.67 -16.94
N GLU A 386 27.95 -29.39 -16.90
CA GLU A 386 28.60 -28.71 -18.03
C GLU A 386 29.99 -29.35 -18.21
N PRO A 387 30.22 -30.13 -19.29
CA PRO A 387 31.51 -30.76 -19.52
C PRO A 387 32.56 -29.67 -19.67
N ASP A 388 33.76 -29.87 -19.12
CA ASP A 388 34.93 -29.01 -19.31
C ASP A 388 35.21 -28.83 -20.82
N CYS A 389 34.53 -27.89 -21.46
CA CYS A 389 34.64 -27.63 -22.90
C CYS A 389 35.93 -26.89 -23.27
N GLU A 390 36.83 -26.66 -22.32
CA GLU A 390 38.12 -26.01 -22.55
C GLU A 390 39.28 -26.77 -21.89
N ALA A 391 39.68 -27.88 -22.51
CA ALA A 391 41.04 -28.40 -22.42
C ALA A 391 41.56 -28.92 -23.77
N GLY A 392 41.10 -28.31 -24.87
CA GLY A 392 41.27 -28.84 -26.22
C GLY A 392 41.60 -27.83 -27.30
N GLN A 393 42.37 -26.77 -27.03
CA GLN A 393 43.09 -26.00 -28.06
C GLN A 393 44.42 -25.48 -27.51
N GLY A 394 45.53 -26.10 -27.92
CA GLY A 394 46.91 -25.61 -27.74
C GLY A 394 47.89 -26.63 -27.23
#